data_AF-A0A5J4KU12-F1
#
_entry.id   AF-A0A5J4KU12-F1
#
_cell.length_a   1.000
_cell.length_b   1.000
_cell.length_c   1.000
_cell.angle_alpha   90.00
_cell.angle_beta   90.00
_cell.angle_gamma   90.00
#
_symmetry.space_group_name_H-M   'P 1'
#
loop_
_entity.id
_entity.type
_entity.pdbx_description
1 polymer ?
#
loop_
_entity_poly.entity_id
_entity_poly.type
_entity_poly.pdbx_seq_one_letter_code
_entity_poly.pdbx_strand_id
1 'polypeptide(L)' 'MKLTDEEFSAWCQQNQIAPATELALQRIRSSPPARRVRGRASNVSGRYPSVKMGCTIQFESQHVEL' A
#
# COMPACT_ATOMS: atom_id res chain seq x y z
N MET A 1 -1.26 -12.98 -2.36
CA MET A 1 -1.72 -13.48 -1.05
C MET A 1 -1.15 -12.55 0.01
N LYS A 2 -1.96 -12.07 0.96
CA LYS A 2 -1.45 -11.29 2.12
C LYS A 2 -0.92 -12.28 3.15
N LEU A 3 0.21 -11.96 3.79
CA LEU A 3 0.71 -12.67 4.97
C LEU A 3 -0.34 -12.59 6.10
N THR A 4 -0.60 -13.69 6.80
CA THR A 4 -1.35 -13.67 8.07
C THR A 4 -0.56 -12.90 9.14
N ASP A 5 -1.17 -12.66 10.29
CA ASP A 5 -0.49 -11.97 11.39
C ASP A 5 0.62 -12.83 11.99
N GLU A 6 0.43 -14.15 12.03
CA GLU A 6 1.45 -15.11 12.47
C GLU A 6 2.62 -15.17 11.49
N GLU A 7 2.33 -15.25 10.18
CA GLU A 7 3.37 -15.23 9.13
C GLU A 7 4.14 -13.91 9.13
N PHE A 8 3.46 -12.80 9.41
CA PHE A 8 4.09 -11.48 9.51
C PHE A 8 5.01 -11.35 10.73
N SER A 9 4.59 -11.85 11.89
CA SER A 9 5.42 -11.82 13.10
C SER A 9 6.65 -12.71 12.93
N ALA A 10 6.49 -13.91 12.38
CA ALA A 10 7.61 -14.80 12.07
C ALA A 10 8.60 -14.14 11.09
N TRP A 11 8.09 -13.45 10.07
CA TRP A 11 8.93 -12.69 9.13
C TRP A 11 9.67 -11.54 9.81
N CYS A 12 9.03 -10.79 10.72
CA CYS A 12 9.68 -9.72 11.48
C CYS A 12 10.82 -10.26 12.35
N GLN A 13 10.61 -11.41 13.00
CA GLN A 13 11.65 -12.09 13.78
C GLN A 13 12.83 -12.53 12.90
N GLN A 14 12.55 -13.18 11.76
CA GLN A 14 13.58 -13.63 10.82
C GLN A 14 14.45 -12.48 10.28
N ASN A 15 13.84 -11.30 10.08
CA ASN A 15 14.52 -10.12 9.55
C ASN A 15 15.07 -9.19 10.65
N GLN A 16 15.03 -9.61 11.93
CA GLN A 16 15.53 -8.84 13.07
C GLN A 16 14.93 -7.43 13.13
N ILE A 17 13.64 -7.30 12.81
CA ILE A 17 12.93 -6.03 12.84
C ILE A 17 12.75 -5.58 14.29
N ALA A 18 13.13 -4.34 14.58
CA ALA A 18 12.94 -3.77 15.92
C ALA A 18 11.44 -3.67 16.27
N PRO A 19 11.03 -3.89 17.54
CA PRO A 19 9.63 -3.87 17.94
C PRO A 19 8.88 -2.57 17.59
N ALA A 20 9.56 -1.42 17.70
CA ALA A 20 8.98 -0.14 17.30
C ALA A 20 8.67 -0.07 15.78
N THR A 21 9.52 -0.69 14.97
CA THR A 21 9.35 -0.78 13.51
C THR A 21 8.24 -1.77 13.16
N GLU A 22 8.17 -2.92 13.85
CA GLU A 22 7.10 -3.91 13.67
C GLU A 22 5.72 -3.27 13.92
N LEU A 23 5.58 -2.51 15.01
CA LEU A 23 4.35 -1.75 15.30
C LEU A 23 3.99 -0.74 14.20
N ALA A 24 4.98 -0.04 13.66
CA ALA A 24 4.77 0.89 12.55
C ALA A 24 4.32 0.15 11.27
N LEU A 25 4.96 -0.97 10.95
CA LEU A 25 4.61 -1.81 9.80
C LEU A 25 3.20 -2.40 9.94
N GLN A 26 2.81 -2.84 11.14
CA GLN A 26 1.47 -3.37 11.36
C GLN A 26 0.40 -2.29 11.15
N ARG A 27 0.64 -1.06 11.62
CA ARG A 27 -0.22 0.09 11.32
C ARG A 27 -0.33 0.37 9.81
N ILE A 28 0.77 0.28 9.06
CA ILE A 28 0.75 0.47 7.60
C ILE A 28 -0.06 -0.63 6.91
N ARG A 29 0.11 -1.89 7.33
CA ARG A 29 -0.59 -3.06 6.75
C ARG A 29 -2.11 -3.01 6.93
N SER A 30 -2.58 -2.41 8.02
CA SER A 30 -4.01 -2.26 8.34
C SER A 30 -4.62 -0.94 7.85
N SER A 31 -3.80 0.05 7.50
CA SER A 31 -4.29 1.37 7.11
C SER A 31 -4.85 1.37 5.68
N PRO A 32 -5.96 2.09 5.42
CA PRO A 32 -6.41 2.33 4.05
C PRO A 32 -5.38 3.18 3.30
N PRO A 33 -5.36 3.14 1.95
CA PRO A 33 -4.54 4.04 1.15
C PRO A 33 -4.82 5.51 1.54
N ALA A 34 -3.82 6.17 2.12
CA ALA A 34 -4.02 7.51 2.70
C ALA A 34 -3.93 8.64 1.66
N ARG A 35 -3.26 8.40 0.52
CA ARG A 35 -3.02 9.43 -0.49
C ARG A 35 -4.28 9.65 -1.34
N ARG A 36 -4.82 10.86 -1.27
CA ARG A 36 -5.77 11.38 -2.26
C ARG A 36 -4.98 11.99 -3.41
N VAL A 37 -5.25 11.52 -4.63
CA VAL A 37 -4.63 12.08 -5.83
C VAL A 37 -5.05 13.53 -6.01
N ARG A 38 -4.07 14.41 -6.26
CA ARG A 38 -4.31 15.83 -6.58
C ARG A 38 -4.00 16.07 -8.06
N GLY A 39 -5.04 16.32 -8.85
CA GLY A 39 -4.84 16.78 -10.24
C GLY A 39 -4.29 18.20 -10.26
N ARG A 40 -3.23 18.44 -11.03
CA ARG A 40 -2.84 19.78 -11.50
C ARG A 40 -3.14 19.87 -12.99
N ALA A 41 -3.26 21.09 -13.53
CA ALA A 41 -3.69 21.36 -14.91
C ALA A 41 -2.89 20.63 -16.01
N SER A 42 -1.70 20.11 -15.69
CA SER A 42 -0.80 19.38 -16.58
C SER A 42 -0.70 17.87 -16.30
N ASN A 43 -1.42 17.34 -15.30
CA ASN A 43 -1.26 15.98 -14.82
C ASN A 43 -2.41 15.10 -15.30
N VAL A 44 -2.14 13.85 -15.69
CA VAL A 44 -3.20 12.87 -15.99
C VAL A 44 -3.56 12.14 -14.70
N SER A 45 -4.65 12.57 -14.05
CA SER A 45 -5.21 11.83 -12.93
C SER A 45 -6.34 10.89 -13.37
N GLY A 46 -6.38 9.67 -12.84
CA GLY A 46 -7.44 8.72 -13.16
C GLY A 46 -7.73 7.72 -12.06
N ARG A 47 -8.71 6.86 -12.31
CA ARG A 47 -9.13 5.78 -11.42
C ARG A 47 -9.03 4.46 -12.16
N TYR A 48 -8.43 3.46 -11.54
CA TYR A 48 -8.29 2.11 -12.08
C TYR A 48 -8.95 1.10 -11.13
N PRO A 49 -10.02 0.40 -11.54
CA PRO A 49 -10.63 -0.65 -10.74
C PRO A 49 -9.73 -1.89 -10.75
N SER A 50 -8.95 -2.10 -9.69
CA SER A 50 -8.04 -3.24 -9.60
C SER A 50 -8.77 -4.47 -9.10
N VAL A 51 -8.97 -5.45 -9.99
CA VAL A 51 -9.54 -6.75 -9.64
C VAL A 51 -8.61 -7.51 -8.68
N LYS A 52 -7.29 -7.44 -8.90
CA LYS A 52 -6.28 -8.10 -8.07
C LYS A 52 -6.28 -7.59 -6.62
N MET A 53 -6.47 -6.28 -6.44
CA MET A 53 -6.44 -5.64 -5.12
C MET A 53 -7.83 -5.46 -4.50
N GLY A 54 -8.90 -5.72 -5.24
CA GLY A 54 -10.28 -5.55 -4.78
C GLY A 54 -10.66 -4.10 -4.47
N CYS A 55 -9.94 -3.12 -5.03
CA CYS A 55 -10.17 -1.70 -4.75
C CYS A 55 -9.91 -0.81 -5.98
N THR A 56 -10.48 0.40 -5.97
CA THR A 56 -10.21 1.41 -6.99
C THR A 56 -8.97 2.20 -6.61
N ILE A 57 -7.93 2.10 -7.44
CA ILE A 57 -6.67 2.82 -7.28
C ILE A 57 -6.80 4.19 -7.97
N GLN A 58 -6.23 5.23 -7.38
CA GLN A 58 -6.11 6.54 -8.01
C GLN A 58 -4.66 6.73 -8.48
N PHE A 59 -4.45 7.24 -9.70
CA PHE A 59 -3.12 7.48 -10.26
C PHE A 59 -2.97 8.93 -10.75
N GLU A 60 -1.73 9.42 -10.89
CA GLU A 60 -1.39 10.79 -11.32
C GLU A 60 -0.58 10.86 -12.63
N SER A 61 -0.29 9.70 -13.24
CA SER A 61 0.35 9.59 -14.55
C SER A 61 -0.24 8.43 -15.35
N GLN A 62 -0.42 8.62 -16.65
CA GLN A 62 -0.86 7.56 -17.58
C GLN A 62 0.28 6.63 -17.99
N HIS A 63 1.52 7.12 -17.93
CA HIS A 63 2.71 6.32 -18.21
C HIS A 63 3.49 6.10 -16.91
N VAL A 64 3.92 4.86 -16.67
CA VAL A 64 4.76 4.42 -15.52
C VAL A 64 3.99 4.10 -14.21
N GLU A 65 2.66 3.90 -14.23
CA GLU A 65 1.90 3.56 -13.01
C GLU A 65 1.00 2.31 -13.14
N LEU A 66 0.92 1.69 -14.33
CA LEU A 66 0.13 0.48 -14.60
C LEU A 66 0.95 -0.59 -15.34
#